data_AF-A0A0B6ARE1-F1
#
_entry.id   AF-A0A0B6ARE1-F1
#
_cell.length_a   1.000
_cell.length_b   1.000
_cell.length_c   1.000
_cell.angle_alpha   90.00
_cell.angle_beta   90.00
_cell.angle_gamma   90.00
#
_symmetry.space_group_name_H-M   'P 1'
#
loop_
_entity.id
_entity.type
_entity.pdbx_description
1 polymer ?
#
loop_
_entity_poly.entity_id
_entity_poly.type
_entity_poly.pdbx_seq_one_letter_code
_entity_poly.pdbx_strand_id
1 'polypeptide(L)' 'MKIFLAIIIVFLLSTLNLLLMDYLLGFSFYDSFLHLLNPFWVMSNAEYIMLAALFLIVIGQQIFMIIKKKEKRYRSN' A
#
# COMPACT_ATOMS: atom_id res chain seq x y z
N MET A 1 14.98 22.01 -9.56
CA MET A 1 14.72 21.28 -10.82
C MET A 1 15.25 19.84 -10.84
N LYS A 2 16.39 19.50 -10.21
CA LYS A 2 16.92 18.11 -10.19
C LYS A 2 16.03 17.10 -9.46
N ILE A 3 15.44 17.49 -8.32
CA ILE A 3 14.55 16.64 -7.53
C ILE A 3 13.26 16.33 -8.29
N PHE A 4 12.69 17.32 -8.97
CA PHE A 4 11.49 17.14 -9.78
C PHE A 4 11.72 16.16 -10.93
N LEU A 5 12.87 16.25 -11.60
CA LEU A 5 13.28 15.29 -12.62
C LEU A 5 13.44 13.88 -12.05
N ALA A 6 14.07 13.74 -10.87
CA ALA A 6 14.22 12.45 -10.21
C ALA A 6 12.86 11.83 -9.84
N ILE A 7 11.91 12.63 -9.35
CA ILE A 7 10.54 12.18 -9.05
C ILE A 7 9.84 11.66 -10.31
N ILE A 8 9.94 12.40 -11.42
CA ILE A 8 9.36 11.96 -12.71
C ILE A 8 9.97 10.64 -13.16
N ILE A 9 11.31 10.52 -13.11
CA ILE A 9 12.01 9.30 -13.49
C ILE A 9 11.56 8.12 -12.64
N VAL A 10 11.54 8.28 -11.31
CA VAL A 10 11.09 7.22 -10.39
C VAL A 10 9.64 6.85 -10.64
N PHE A 11 8.77 7.83 -10.89
CA PHE A 11 7.37 7.59 -11.23
C PHE A 11 7.22 6.77 -12.53
N LEU A 12 7.94 7.13 -13.59
CA LEU A 12 7.93 6.37 -14.84
C LEU A 12 8.48 4.96 -14.65
N LEU A 13 9.61 4.79 -13.96
CA LEU A 13 10.18 3.46 -13.70
C LEU A 13 9.21 2.59 -12.88
N SER A 14 8.56 3.16 -11.88
CA SER A 14 7.59 2.43 -11.06
C SER A 14 6.39 1.97 -11.90
N THR A 15 5.88 2.84 -12.76
CA THR A 15 4.74 2.53 -13.65
C THR A 15 5.12 1.46 -14.66
N LEU A 16 6.31 1.55 -15.26
CA LEU A 16 6.82 0.57 -16.21
C LEU A 16 7.02 -0.79 -15.55
N ASN A 17 7.56 -0.81 -14.32
CA ASN A 17 7.78 -2.05 -13.58
C ASN A 17 6.45 -2.78 -13.26
N LEU A 18 5.40 -2.03 -12.90
CA LEU A 18 4.06 -2.58 -12.68
C LEU A 18 3.48 -3.20 -13.96
N LEU A 19 3.51 -2.47 -15.08
CA LEU A 19 3.06 -2.98 -16.38
C LEU A 19 3.83 -4.24 -16.81
N LEU A 20 5.14 -4.24 -16.59
CA LEU A 20 5.99 -5.38 -16.93
C LEU A 20 5.63 -6.61 -16.09
N MET A 21 5.39 -6.44 -14.79
CA MET A 21 4.97 -7.55 -13.93
C MET A 21 3.62 -8.11 -14.36
N ASP A 22 2.63 -7.26 -14.64
CA ASP A 22 1.32 -7.72 -15.11
C ASP A 22 1.44 -8.47 -16.45
N TYR A 23 2.28 -7.97 -17.36
CA TYR A 23 2.53 -8.67 -18.63
C TYR A 23 3.22 -10.03 -18.43
N LEU A 24 4.20 -10.12 -17.51
CA LEU A 24 4.88 -11.37 -17.18
C LEU A 24 3.95 -12.41 -16.53
N LEU A 25 2.92 -11.95 -15.83
CA LEU A 25 1.87 -12.80 -15.26
C LEU A 25 0.82 -13.24 -16.30
N GLY A 26 0.95 -12.78 -17.56
CA GLY A 26 0.10 -13.17 -18.68
C GLY A 26 -1.15 -12.30 -18.86
N PHE A 27 -1.25 -11.16 -18.17
CA PHE A 27 -2.36 -10.23 -18.36
C PHE A 27 -2.25 -9.48 -19.69
N SER A 28 -3.40 -9.13 -20.28
CA SER A 28 -3.40 -8.29 -21.48
C SER A 28 -2.99 -6.86 -21.15
N PHE A 29 -2.45 -6.13 -22.12
CA PHE A 29 -2.07 -4.73 -21.91
C PHE A 29 -3.22 -3.85 -21.41
N TYR A 30 -4.45 -4.14 -21.86
CA TYR A 30 -5.66 -3.45 -21.41
C TYR A 30 -5.92 -3.72 -19.93
N ASP A 31 -5.80 -4.99 -19.50
CA ASP A 31 -5.98 -5.37 -18.11
C ASP A 31 -4.90 -4.73 -17.23
N SER A 32 -3.62 -4.80 -17.61
CA SER A 32 -2.52 -4.14 -16.88
C SER A 32 -2.74 -2.62 -16.72
N PHE A 33 -3.33 -1.98 -17.73
CA PHE A 33 -3.68 -0.56 -17.65
C PHE A 33 -4.84 -0.30 -16.68
N LEU A 34 -5.85 -1.17 -16.67
CA LEU A 34 -6.92 -1.12 -15.66
C LEU A 34 -6.39 -1.38 -14.25
N HIS A 35 -5.42 -2.28 -14.09
CA HIS A 35 -4.76 -2.56 -12.82
C HIS A 35 -4.05 -1.32 -12.26
N LEU A 36 -3.44 -0.49 -13.12
CA LEU A 36 -2.86 0.79 -12.75
C LEU A 36 -3.90 1.82 -12.28
N LEU A 37 -5.07 1.85 -12.91
CA LEU A 37 -6.14 2.80 -12.57
C LEU A 37 -6.89 2.41 -11.30
N ASN A 38 -7.11 1.11 -11.09
CA ASN A 38 -7.78 0.59 -9.91
C ASN A 38 -7.19 -0.76 -9.47
N PRO A 39 -6.11 -0.73 -8.67
CA PRO A 39 -5.43 -1.96 -8.22
C PRO A 39 -6.28 -2.79 -7.27
N PHE A 40 -7.27 -2.18 -6.59
CA PHE A 40 -8.14 -2.91 -5.68
C PHE A 40 -9.03 -3.89 -6.44
N TRP A 41 -9.55 -3.53 -7.62
CA TRP A 41 -10.46 -4.42 -8.35
C TRP A 41 -9.81 -5.74 -8.80
N VAL A 42 -8.49 -5.77 -8.86
CA VAL A 42 -7.68 -6.84 -9.43
C VAL A 42 -7.10 -7.73 -8.34
N MET A 43 -6.98 -7.22 -7.12
CA MET A 43 -6.46 -7.98 -6.00
C MET A 43 -7.22 -9.29 -5.82
N SER A 44 -6.47 -10.37 -5.69
CA SER A 44 -6.97 -11.66 -5.27
C SER A 44 -7.49 -11.60 -3.84
N ASN A 45 -8.37 -12.54 -3.50
CA ASN A 45 -8.91 -12.67 -2.14
C ASN A 45 -7.80 -12.75 -1.07
N ALA A 46 -6.66 -13.39 -1.39
CA ALA A 46 -5.53 -13.49 -0.49
C ALA A 46 -4.87 -12.13 -0.22
N GLU A 47 -4.70 -11.31 -1.26
CA GLU A 47 -4.14 -9.97 -1.13
C GLU A 47 -5.07 -9.06 -0.32
N TYR A 48 -6.39 -9.20 -0.48
CA TYR A 48 -7.37 -8.46 0.34
C TYR A 48 -7.26 -8.79 1.83
N ILE A 49 -7.10 -10.06 2.16
CA ILE A 49 -6.89 -10.52 3.54
C ILE A 49 -5.57 -9.95 4.08
N MET A 50 -4.50 -9.97 3.28
CA MET A 50 -3.21 -9.41 3.65
C MET A 50 -3.31 -7.89 3.93
N LEU A 51 -3.98 -7.15 3.05
CA LEU A 51 -4.20 -5.71 3.21
C LEU A 51 -4.99 -5.41 4.49
N ALA A 52 -6.08 -6.15 4.73
CA ALA A 52 -6.86 -6.02 5.95
C ALA A 52 -6.03 -6.31 7.22
N ALA A 53 -5.20 -7.37 7.19
CA ALA A 53 -4.31 -7.71 8.29
C ALA A 53 -3.29 -6.58 8.57
N LEU A 54 -2.67 -6.02 7.54
CA LEU A 54 -1.76 -4.87 7.67
C LEU A 54 -2.46 -3.65 8.29
N PHE A 55 -3.68 -3.34 7.86
CA PHE A 55 -4.48 -2.27 8.46
C PHE A 55 -4.75 -2.51 9.94
N LEU A 56 -5.16 -3.72 10.31
CA LEU A 56 -5.42 -4.08 11.70
C LEU A 56 -4.16 -3.99 12.56
N ILE A 57 -2.99 -4.32 12.04
CA ILE A 57 -1.71 -4.18 12.75
C ILE A 57 -1.44 -2.71 13.06
N VAL A 58 -1.54 -1.83 12.05
CA VAL A 58 -1.26 -0.39 12.23
C VAL A 58 -2.27 0.25 13.18
N ILE A 59 -3.57 0.00 12.97
CA ILE A 59 -4.64 0.54 13.81
C ILE A 59 -4.53 -0.02 15.24
N GLY A 60 -4.31 -1.33 15.37
CA GLY A 60 -4.15 -2.01 16.65
C GLY A 60 -2.96 -1.46 17.45
N GLN A 61 -1.82 -1.21 16.81
CA GLN A 61 -0.68 -0.56 17.45
C GLN A 61 -1.01 0.84 17.97
N GLN A 62 -1.70 1.67 17.18
CA GLN A 62 -2.11 3.00 17.60
C GLN A 62 -3.06 2.96 18.80
N ILE A 63 -4.08 2.09 18.75
CA ILE A 63 -5.04 1.91 19.84
C ILE A 63 -4.31 1.44 21.11
N PHE A 64 -3.43 0.45 21.01
CA PHE A 64 -2.65 -0.05 22.14
C PHE A 64 -1.80 1.05 22.77
N MET A 65 -1.11 1.86 21.96
CA MET A 65 -0.32 2.99 22.47
C MET A 65 -1.18 4.03 23.19
N ILE A 66 -2.37 4.34 22.67
CA ILE A 66 -3.31 5.28 23.30
C ILE A 66 -3.78 4.74 24.65
N ILE A 67 -4.17 3.46 24.73
CA ILE A 67 -4.62 2.82 25.97
C ILE A 67 -3.49 2.85 27.02
N LYS A 68 -2.28 2.41 26.63
CA LYS A 68 -1.10 2.41 27.51
C LYS A 68 -0.75 3.81 28.01
N LYS A 69 -0.92 4.84 27.18
CA LYS A 69 -0.70 6.24 27.58
C LYS A 69 -1.72 6.72 28.61
N LYS A 70 -2.98 6.30 28.50
CA LYS A 70 -4.02 6.60 29.49
C LYS A 70 -3.70 5.96 30.84
N GLU A 71 -3.36 4.67 30.89
CA GLU A 71 -3.01 3.97 32.14
C GLU A 71 -1.86 4.64 32.90
N LYS A 72 -0.80 5.05 32.19
CA LYS A 72 0.33 5.77 32.81
C LYS A 72 -0.09 7.11 33.42
N ARG A 73 -1.05 7.82 32.80
CA ARG A 73 -1.56 9.09 33.32
C ARG A 73 -2.40 8.91 34.58
N TYR A 74 -3.18 7.83 34.67
CA TYR A 74 -3.99 7.52 35.84
C TYR A 74 -3.20 6.99 37.03
N ARG A 75 -2.05 6.32 36.81
CA ARG A 75 -1.15 5.84 37.88
C ARG A 75 -0.22 6.91 38.47
N SER A 76 -0.15 8.10 37.85
CA SER A 76 0.74 9.19 38.25
C SER A 76 0.03 10.29 39.08
N ASN A 77 -1.28 10.18 39.28
CA ASN A 77 -2.08 10.95 40.22
C ASN A 77 -2.45 10.07 41.41
#